data_AF-A0A9X9Q1I3-F1
#
_entry.id   AF-A0A9X9Q1I3-F1
#
_cell.length_a   1.000
_cell.length_b   1.000
_cell.length_c   1.000
_cell.angle_alpha   90.00
_cell.angle_beta   90.00
_cell.angle_gamma   90.00
#
_symmetry.space_group_name_H-M   'P 1'
#
loop_
_entity.id
_entity.type
_entity.pdbx_description
1 polymer ?
#
loop_
_entity_poly.entity_id
_entity_poly.type
_entity_poly.pdbx_seq_one_letter_code
_entity_poly.pdbx_strand_id
1 'polypeptide(L)'
;MAEMEASLLRQCPLLLPQNRAKTVYEGFISAQGRDFHLRIVLPEDLQMKNARLLCSWQLRAILNGYHQIVQQRMQHSPDLMSFMMELKMILEVALKNKQELYAPPPPPQFYSSLIEEIGTLGWDKLVYVDTCLSTIKLKAEDASGRKHLITLKLKAKYPAESPDCFVDFPVSFAVSWTPQSSLISIYGQFLAALESLKAFWDVMDEIDEKTWVLEPEKPTRSATARRIALGNNASINIEVDPRHPSMLPEYCFLGADHGMRSHI
;
A
#
# COMPACT_ATOMS: atom_id res chain seq x y z
N MET A 1 37.82 29.37 -4.65
CA MET A 1 37.31 29.43 -3.25
C MET A 1 36.21 30.48 -3.08
N ALA A 2 36.43 31.76 -3.44
CA ALA A 2 35.39 32.81 -3.30
C ALA A 2 34.14 32.56 -4.18
N GLU A 3 34.30 32.03 -5.40
CA GLU A 3 33.18 31.64 -6.28
C GLU A 3 32.34 30.49 -5.72
N MET A 4 32.95 29.61 -4.93
CA MET A 4 32.28 28.46 -4.33
C MET A 4 31.41 28.88 -3.15
N GLU A 5 31.85 29.86 -2.36
CA GLU A 5 31.05 30.51 -1.32
C GLU A 5 29.90 31.32 -1.91
N ALA A 6 30.16 32.11 -2.96
CA ALA A 6 29.12 32.86 -3.66
C ALA A 6 28.06 31.91 -4.25
N SER A 7 28.50 30.76 -4.77
CA SER A 7 27.61 29.71 -5.23
C SER A 7 26.78 29.15 -4.06
N LEU A 8 27.43 28.71 -2.97
CA LEU A 8 26.75 28.09 -1.83
C LEU A 8 25.70 29.02 -1.21
N LEU A 9 26.05 30.29 -1.02
CA LEU A 9 25.14 31.31 -0.49
C LEU A 9 23.96 31.62 -1.43
N ARG A 10 24.13 31.45 -2.75
CA ARG A 10 23.02 31.62 -3.70
C ARG A 10 21.98 30.51 -3.59
N GLN A 11 22.42 29.27 -3.35
CA GLN A 11 21.50 28.13 -3.38
C GLN A 11 21.08 27.62 -2.00
N CYS A 12 21.93 27.82 -0.99
CA CYS A 12 21.71 27.52 0.42
C CYS A 12 22.03 28.76 1.27
N PRO A 13 21.25 29.86 1.14
CA PRO A 13 21.55 31.15 1.77
C PRO A 13 21.59 31.09 3.30
N LEU A 14 20.92 30.09 3.88
CA LEU A 14 20.82 29.91 5.33
C LEU A 14 21.88 28.97 5.90
N LEU A 15 22.82 28.46 5.09
CA LEU A 15 23.91 27.59 5.55
C LEU A 15 25.22 28.35 5.60
N LEU A 16 25.77 28.55 6.81
CA LEU A 16 26.92 29.42 7.03
C LEU A 16 28.11 28.66 7.66
N PRO A 17 29.34 29.00 7.28
CA PRO A 17 30.53 28.46 7.92
C PRO A 17 30.64 28.96 9.36
N GLN A 18 30.88 28.05 10.30
CA GLN A 18 30.98 28.31 11.75
C GLN A 18 32.42 28.48 12.24
N ASN A 19 33.41 28.22 11.38
CA ASN A 19 34.82 28.36 11.72
C ASN A 19 35.66 28.89 10.55
N ARG A 20 36.81 29.48 10.86
CA ARG A 20 37.74 30.04 9.86
C ARG A 20 38.31 28.97 8.92
N ALA A 21 38.44 27.74 9.41
CA ALA A 21 38.90 26.59 8.64
C ALA A 21 37.86 26.07 7.63
N LYS A 22 36.61 26.58 7.69
CA LYS A 22 35.49 26.15 6.82
C LYS A 22 35.28 24.64 6.84
N THR A 23 35.51 24.01 8.00
CA THR A 23 35.24 22.59 8.20
C THR A 23 33.88 22.36 8.85
N VAL A 24 33.23 23.40 9.38
CA VAL A 24 31.90 23.28 10.00
C VAL A 24 30.96 24.26 9.34
N TYR A 25 29.85 23.74 8.82
CA TYR A 25 28.73 24.51 8.28
C TYR A 25 27.48 24.21 9.08
N GLU A 26 26.73 25.25 9.45
CA GLU A 26 25.50 25.10 10.23
C GLU A 26 24.46 26.12 9.78
N GLY A 27 23.19 25.71 9.81
CA GLY A 27 22.11 26.55 9.34
C GLY A 27 20.88 25.75 8.93
N PHE A 28 20.19 26.22 7.89
CA PHE A 28 18.93 25.63 7.43
C PHE A 28 18.97 25.25 5.95
N ILE A 29 18.25 24.18 5.62
CA ILE A 29 17.87 23.83 4.25
C ILE A 29 16.38 24.04 4.07
N SER A 30 16.00 24.72 2.99
CA SER A 30 14.60 25.02 2.67
C SER A 30 14.10 24.09 1.58
N ALA A 31 12.97 23.43 1.84
CA ALA A 31 12.26 22.60 0.87
C ALA A 31 10.74 22.71 1.07
N GLN A 32 9.99 22.88 -0.02
CA GLN A 32 8.53 23.05 -0.01
C GLN A 32 8.01 24.12 0.99
N GLY A 33 8.73 25.24 1.10
CA GLY A 33 8.36 26.34 2.01
C GLY A 33 8.59 26.06 3.49
N ARG A 34 9.31 24.97 3.84
CA ARG A 34 9.70 24.63 5.21
C ARG A 34 11.21 24.64 5.35
N ASP A 35 11.68 25.11 6.50
CA ASP A 35 13.10 25.18 6.84
C ASP A 35 13.46 24.08 7.85
N PHE A 36 14.58 23.40 7.60
CA PHE A 36 15.07 22.33 8.44
C PHE A 36 16.50 22.60 8.88
N HIS A 37 16.73 22.60 10.19
CA HIS A 37 18.08 22.77 10.74
C HIS A 37 18.97 21.57 10.42
N LEU A 38 20.19 21.89 9.98
CA LEU A 38 21.26 20.92 9.76
C LEU A 38 22.64 21.52 10.05
N ARG A 39 23.58 20.61 10.27
CA ARG A 39 25.00 20.90 10.48
C ARG A 39 25.85 19.87 9.74
N ILE A 40 26.81 20.33 8.96
CA ILE A 40 27.76 19.51 8.22
C ILE A 40 29.15 19.74 8.80
N VAL A 41 29.81 18.66 9.18
CA VAL A 41 31.19 18.67 9.66
C VAL A 41 32.04 17.96 8.61
N LEU A 42 32.92 18.72 7.96
CA LEU A 42 33.91 18.22 7.02
C LEU A 42 35.19 17.80 7.76
N PRO A 43 35.88 16.76 7.28
CA PRO A 43 37.27 16.45 7.66
C PRO A 43 38.25 17.58 7.27
N GLU A 44 39.48 17.50 7.77
CA GLU A 44 40.54 18.49 7.51
C GLU A 44 40.94 18.59 6.02
N ASP A 45 40.77 17.50 5.27
CA ASP A 45 41.00 17.45 3.81
C ASP A 45 39.84 18.08 2.99
N LEU A 46 38.80 18.57 3.67
CA LEU A 46 37.59 19.17 3.12
C LEU A 46 36.80 18.25 2.15
N GLN A 47 37.10 16.95 2.14
CA GLN A 47 36.42 15.98 1.29
C GLN A 47 35.06 15.58 1.87
N MET A 48 34.06 15.41 1.01
CA MET A 48 32.73 14.98 1.44
C MET A 48 32.70 13.52 1.91
N LYS A 49 33.64 12.67 1.45
CA LYS A 49 33.64 11.22 1.69
C LYS A 49 33.57 10.83 3.17
N ASN A 50 34.17 11.63 4.05
CA ASN A 50 34.18 11.41 5.50
C ASN A 50 33.45 12.52 6.27
N ALA A 51 32.59 13.29 5.59
CA ALA A 51 31.80 14.32 6.23
C ALA A 51 30.74 13.70 7.16
N ARG A 52 30.27 14.49 8.13
CA ARG A 52 29.20 14.11 9.05
C ARG A 52 28.04 15.07 8.89
N LEU A 53 26.86 14.53 8.58
CA LEU A 53 25.59 15.26 8.58
C LEU A 53 24.88 15.07 9.92
N LEU A 54 24.68 16.16 10.64
CA LEU A 54 23.84 16.27 11.81
C LEU A 54 22.60 17.08 11.43
N CYS A 55 21.45 16.74 12.00
CA CYS A 55 20.21 17.43 11.67
C CYS A 55 19.19 17.38 12.79
N SER A 56 18.19 18.25 12.70
CA SER A 56 17.03 18.22 13.58
C SER A 56 16.29 16.88 13.51
N TRP A 57 15.58 16.52 14.58
CA TRP A 57 14.76 15.32 14.64
C TRP A 57 13.71 15.27 13.51
N GLN A 58 13.18 16.43 13.11
CA GLN A 58 12.21 16.56 12.03
C GLN A 58 12.82 16.15 10.69
N LEU A 59 14.01 16.69 10.37
CA LEU A 59 14.72 16.34 9.14
C LEU A 59 15.11 14.86 9.13
N ARG A 60 15.61 14.36 10.26
CA ARG A 60 15.94 12.93 10.43
C ARG A 60 14.73 12.04 10.21
N ALA A 61 13.55 12.43 10.70
CA ALA A 61 12.33 11.68 10.50
C ALA A 61 11.86 11.69 9.03
N ILE A 62 12.09 12.78 8.29
CA ILE A 62 11.78 12.87 6.85
C ILE A 62 12.73 12.00 6.03
N LEU A 63 14.01 12.03 6.34
CA LEU A 63 15.03 11.23 5.66
C LEU A 63 15.06 9.75 6.12
N ASN A 64 14.13 9.35 6.99
CA ASN A 64 14.00 7.96 7.40
C ASN A 64 13.60 7.11 6.18
N GLY A 65 14.38 6.06 5.88
CA GLY A 65 14.27 5.28 4.62
C GLY A 65 15.17 5.77 3.48
N TYR A 66 15.68 7.00 3.52
CA TYR A 66 16.62 7.56 2.52
C TYR A 66 18.07 7.56 2.99
N HIS A 67 18.36 7.00 4.17
CA HIS A 67 19.68 7.08 4.81
C HIS A 67 20.82 6.54 3.92
N GLN A 68 20.60 5.40 3.26
CA GLN A 68 21.61 4.81 2.36
C GLN A 68 21.90 5.71 1.16
N ILE A 69 20.86 6.32 0.58
CA ILE A 69 20.99 7.22 -0.57
C ILE A 69 21.76 8.48 -0.14
N VAL A 70 21.41 9.08 1.00
CA VAL A 70 22.11 10.26 1.53
C VAL A 70 23.59 9.95 1.80
N GLN A 71 23.91 8.77 2.35
CA GLN A 71 25.29 8.34 2.56
C GLN A 71 26.06 8.16 1.25
N GLN A 72 25.46 7.50 0.25
CA GLN A 72 26.07 7.35 -1.07
C GLN A 72 26.37 8.71 -1.72
N ARG A 73 25.41 9.62 -1.66
CA ARG A 73 25.53 10.97 -2.22
C ARG A 73 26.62 11.78 -1.53
N MET A 74 26.76 11.63 -0.22
CA MET A 74 27.87 12.19 0.54
C MET A 74 29.24 11.63 0.11
N GLN A 75 29.34 10.33 -0.20
CA GLN A 75 30.59 9.72 -0.62
C GLN A 75 31.02 10.09 -2.04
N HIS A 76 30.05 10.31 -2.93
CA HIS A 76 30.31 10.56 -4.36
C HIS A 76 30.26 12.04 -4.75
N SER A 77 29.77 12.91 -3.86
CA SER A 77 29.74 14.35 -4.13
C SER A 77 31.16 14.92 -4.17
N PRO A 78 31.51 15.68 -5.23
CA PRO A 78 32.84 16.28 -5.37
C PRO A 78 33.08 17.41 -4.35
N ASP A 79 32.00 18.03 -3.87
CA ASP A 79 32.06 19.16 -2.95
C ASP A 79 30.75 19.36 -2.16
N LEU A 80 30.81 20.25 -1.17
CA LEU A 80 29.69 20.58 -0.28
C LEU A 80 28.46 21.12 -1.04
N MET A 81 28.66 21.94 -2.06
CA MET A 81 27.54 22.53 -2.82
C MET A 81 26.79 21.43 -3.57
N SER A 82 27.53 20.59 -4.29
CA SER A 82 26.99 19.45 -5.03
C SER A 82 26.21 18.53 -4.09
N PHE A 83 26.76 18.21 -2.92
CA PHE A 83 26.06 17.45 -1.89
C PHE A 83 24.77 18.13 -1.41
N MET A 84 24.81 19.44 -1.17
CA MET A 84 23.64 20.19 -0.71
C MET A 84 22.51 20.20 -1.73
N MET A 85 22.83 20.24 -3.03
CA MET A 85 21.83 20.11 -4.10
C MET A 85 21.20 18.72 -4.13
N GLU A 86 22.01 17.68 -4.03
CA GLU A 86 21.51 16.31 -4.01
C GLU A 86 20.66 16.07 -2.76
N LEU A 87 21.09 16.57 -1.60
CA LEU A 87 20.34 16.50 -0.35
C LEU A 87 19.01 17.24 -0.46
N LYS A 88 18.99 18.43 -1.10
CA LYS A 88 17.77 19.18 -1.36
C LYS A 88 16.81 18.40 -2.24
N MET A 89 17.29 17.79 -3.33
CA MET A 89 16.45 16.96 -4.20
C MET A 89 15.87 15.75 -3.46
N ILE A 90 16.68 15.04 -2.66
CA ILE A 90 16.20 13.93 -1.83
C ILE A 90 15.14 14.41 -0.85
N LEU A 91 15.36 15.57 -0.23
CA LEU A 91 14.42 16.16 0.72
C LEU A 91 13.10 16.54 0.04
N GLU A 92 13.14 17.11 -1.16
CA GLU A 92 11.94 17.44 -1.95
C GLU A 92 11.13 16.18 -2.30
N VAL A 93 11.80 15.11 -2.72
CA VAL A 93 11.14 13.81 -3.01
C VAL A 93 10.56 13.20 -1.73
N ALA A 94 11.33 13.15 -0.65
CA ALA A 94 10.88 12.60 0.62
C ALA A 94 9.70 13.38 1.20
N LEU A 95 9.70 14.71 1.05
CA LEU A 95 8.58 15.56 1.46
C LEU A 95 7.36 15.36 0.57
N LYS A 96 7.52 15.23 -0.75
CA LYS A 96 6.41 14.96 -1.68
C LYS A 96 5.75 13.61 -1.36
N ASN A 97 6.54 12.57 -1.18
CA ASN A 97 6.03 11.25 -0.79
C ASN A 97 5.34 11.28 0.58
N LYS A 98 5.82 12.11 1.52
CA LYS A 98 5.13 12.34 2.78
C LYS A 98 3.88 13.20 2.65
N GLN A 99 3.83 14.19 1.78
CA GLN A 99 2.61 14.98 1.56
C GLN A 99 1.50 14.15 0.91
N GLU A 100 1.84 13.21 0.03
CA GLU A 100 0.88 12.19 -0.45
C GLU A 100 0.33 11.33 0.71
N LEU A 101 1.10 11.16 1.79
CA LEU A 101 0.66 10.48 3.03
C LEU A 101 -0.06 11.40 4.02
N TYR A 102 0.09 12.73 3.89
CA TYR A 102 -0.47 13.74 4.80
C TYR A 102 -1.23 14.79 3.98
N ALA A 103 -2.36 14.38 3.39
CA ALA A 103 -3.46 15.32 3.16
C ALA A 103 -3.80 16.02 4.50
N PRO A 104 -4.26 17.29 4.49
CA PRO A 104 -4.74 17.93 5.70
C PRO A 104 -5.74 16.99 6.39
N PRO A 105 -5.61 16.76 7.72
CA PRO A 105 -6.47 15.83 8.41
C PRO A 105 -7.92 16.25 8.19
N PRO A 106 -8.83 15.29 7.92
CA PRO A 106 -10.25 15.58 7.81
C PRO A 106 -10.74 16.40 9.00
N PRO A 107 -11.73 17.29 8.80
CA PRO A 107 -12.32 18.03 9.91
C PRO A 107 -12.86 17.07 10.98
N PRO A 108 -12.85 17.43 12.28
CA PRO A 108 -13.27 16.53 13.36
C PRO A 108 -14.65 15.87 13.16
N GLN A 109 -15.55 16.57 12.46
CA GLN A 109 -16.88 16.10 12.08
C GLN A 109 -16.85 14.81 11.24
N PHE A 110 -15.82 14.64 10.42
CA PHE A 110 -15.60 13.42 9.64
C PHE A 110 -15.46 12.20 10.57
N TYR A 111 -14.63 12.31 11.60
CA TYR A 111 -14.38 11.19 12.50
C TYR A 111 -15.61 10.89 13.36
N SER A 112 -16.35 11.91 13.83
CA SER A 112 -17.58 11.66 14.58
C SER A 112 -18.62 10.94 13.74
N SER A 113 -18.86 11.37 12.49
CA SER A 113 -19.80 10.71 11.59
C SER A 113 -19.37 9.27 11.28
N LEU A 114 -18.07 9.06 11.04
CA LEU A 114 -17.56 7.71 10.76
C LEU A 114 -17.72 6.77 11.96
N ILE A 115 -17.46 7.24 13.17
CA ILE A 115 -17.63 6.46 14.40
C ILE A 115 -19.12 6.17 14.66
N GLU A 116 -20.01 7.11 14.37
CA GLU A 116 -21.47 6.89 14.42
C GLU A 116 -21.92 5.85 13.39
N GLU A 117 -21.38 5.89 12.17
CA GLU A 117 -21.66 4.89 11.14
C GLU A 117 -21.19 3.48 11.55
N ILE A 118 -19.98 3.37 12.10
CA ILE A 118 -19.47 2.10 12.64
C ILE A 118 -20.34 1.63 13.80
N GLY A 119 -20.74 2.54 14.69
CA GLY A 119 -21.63 2.23 15.81
C GLY A 119 -23.00 1.72 15.35
N THR A 120 -23.55 2.34 14.31
CA THR A 120 -24.85 1.96 13.72
C THR A 120 -24.74 0.63 12.97
N LEU A 121 -23.64 0.38 12.28
CA LEU A 121 -23.36 -0.89 11.61
C LEU A 121 -23.16 -2.05 12.62
N GLY A 122 -22.53 -1.75 13.75
CA GLY A 122 -22.15 -2.70 14.78
C GLY A 122 -20.63 -2.92 14.84
N TRP A 123 -20.05 -2.63 16.01
CA TRP A 123 -18.62 -2.81 16.28
C TRP A 123 -18.15 -4.26 16.13
N ASP A 124 -19.05 -5.22 16.28
CA ASP A 124 -18.74 -6.64 16.11
C ASP A 124 -18.35 -6.99 14.67
N LYS A 125 -18.74 -6.16 13.68
CA LYS A 125 -18.37 -6.30 12.28
C LYS A 125 -17.01 -5.69 11.94
N LEU A 126 -16.49 -4.79 12.79
CA LEU A 126 -15.19 -4.17 12.58
C LEU A 126 -14.07 -5.11 13.03
N VAL A 127 -13.10 -5.37 12.14
CA VAL A 127 -11.94 -6.23 12.45
C VAL A 127 -10.66 -5.43 12.57
N TYR A 128 -10.55 -4.34 11.82
CA TYR A 128 -9.36 -3.52 11.79
C TYR A 128 -9.71 -2.09 11.42
N VAL A 129 -9.01 -1.16 12.06
CA VAL A 129 -8.93 0.23 11.63
C VAL A 129 -7.50 0.72 11.78
N ASP A 130 -7.01 1.52 10.82
CA ASP A 130 -5.70 2.14 10.94
C ASP A 130 -5.72 3.36 11.88
N THR A 131 -4.54 3.86 12.23
CA THR A 131 -4.38 5.01 13.14
C THR A 131 -4.95 6.31 12.59
N CYS A 132 -5.12 6.41 11.27
CA CYS A 132 -5.60 7.60 10.58
C CYS A 132 -7.11 7.53 10.27
N LEU A 133 -7.78 6.45 10.68
CA LEU A 133 -9.18 6.14 10.32
C LEU A 133 -9.43 6.25 8.80
N SER A 134 -8.42 5.92 8.00
CA SER A 134 -8.47 5.97 6.53
C SER A 134 -8.71 4.59 5.92
N THR A 135 -8.28 3.53 6.60
CA THR A 135 -8.49 2.15 6.18
C THR A 135 -9.28 1.39 7.22
N ILE A 136 -10.42 0.84 6.81
CA ILE A 136 -11.33 0.05 7.64
C ILE A 136 -11.44 -1.35 7.05
N LYS A 137 -11.45 -2.38 7.88
CA LYS A 137 -11.83 -3.74 7.45
C LYS A 137 -13.05 -4.23 8.22
N LEU A 138 -14.05 -4.64 7.48
CA LEU A 138 -15.27 -5.22 8.01
C LEU A 138 -15.32 -6.70 7.68
N LYS A 139 -15.87 -7.50 8.58
CA LYS A 139 -16.19 -8.92 8.35
C LYS A 139 -17.67 -9.14 8.14
N ALA A 140 -17.98 -10.16 7.36
CA ALA A 140 -19.28 -10.78 7.30
C ALA A 140 -19.11 -12.30 7.37
N GLU A 141 -20.15 -12.97 7.83
CA GLU A 141 -20.27 -14.42 7.76
C GLU A 141 -21.47 -14.73 6.86
N ASP A 142 -21.27 -15.57 5.85
CA ASP A 142 -22.36 -15.98 4.97
C ASP A 142 -23.21 -17.11 5.59
N ALA A 143 -24.30 -17.49 4.93
CA ALA A 143 -25.19 -18.55 5.41
C ALA A 143 -24.52 -19.94 5.56
N SER A 144 -23.36 -20.17 4.92
CA SER A 144 -22.56 -21.40 5.05
C SER A 144 -21.53 -21.31 6.18
N GLY A 145 -21.51 -20.23 6.97
CA GLY A 145 -20.55 -20.02 8.05
C GLY A 145 -19.17 -19.53 7.60
N ARG A 146 -19.03 -19.12 6.32
CA ARG A 146 -17.73 -18.69 5.77
C ARG A 146 -17.51 -17.23 6.08
N LYS A 147 -16.29 -16.91 6.51
CA LYS A 147 -15.89 -15.55 6.88
C LYS A 147 -15.32 -14.83 5.67
N HIS A 148 -15.91 -13.68 5.38
CA HIS A 148 -15.52 -12.79 4.28
C HIS A 148 -15.09 -11.44 4.83
N LEU A 149 -14.15 -10.79 4.15
CA LEU A 149 -13.64 -9.49 4.53
C LEU A 149 -13.81 -8.50 3.38
N ILE A 150 -14.22 -7.29 3.74
CA ILE A 150 -14.17 -6.12 2.86
C ILE A 150 -13.23 -5.08 3.47
N THR A 151 -12.26 -4.62 2.69
CA THR A 151 -11.38 -3.52 3.06
C THR A 151 -11.84 -2.26 2.35
N LEU A 152 -12.05 -1.20 3.12
CA LEU A 152 -12.49 0.11 2.66
C LEU A 152 -11.34 1.09 2.86
N LYS A 153 -10.94 1.78 1.80
CA LYS A 153 -10.03 2.93 1.88
C LYS A 153 -10.85 4.20 1.68
N LEU A 154 -11.03 4.94 2.77
CA LEU A 154 -11.72 6.21 2.81
C LEU A 154 -10.82 7.30 2.22
N LYS A 155 -11.40 8.08 1.32
CA LYS A 155 -10.74 9.21 0.69
C LYS A 155 -11.02 10.49 1.48
N ALA A 156 -10.20 11.51 1.27
CA ALA A 156 -10.32 12.79 1.99
C ALA A 156 -11.68 13.49 1.82
N LYS A 157 -12.41 13.19 0.73
CA LYS A 157 -13.72 13.77 0.43
C LYS A 157 -14.91 12.87 0.78
N TYR A 158 -14.69 11.77 1.51
CA TYR A 158 -15.78 10.92 1.97
C TYR A 158 -16.74 11.70 2.89
N PRO A 159 -18.08 11.54 2.78
CA PRO A 159 -18.82 10.61 1.90
C PRO A 159 -19.16 11.15 0.50
N ALA A 160 -18.77 12.38 0.15
CA ALA A 160 -19.04 12.93 -1.18
C ALA A 160 -18.34 12.17 -2.31
N GLU A 161 -17.16 11.61 -2.03
CA GLU A 161 -16.46 10.65 -2.91
C GLU A 161 -16.56 9.23 -2.35
N SER A 162 -16.75 8.25 -3.23
CA SER A 162 -16.82 6.84 -2.84
C SER A 162 -15.48 6.33 -2.28
N PRO A 163 -15.52 5.46 -1.26
CA PRO A 163 -14.33 4.77 -0.80
C PRO A 163 -13.91 3.69 -1.80
N ASP A 164 -12.62 3.39 -1.84
CA ASP A 164 -12.13 2.25 -2.62
C ASP A 164 -12.40 0.96 -1.83
N CYS A 165 -13.11 0.03 -2.45
CA CYS A 165 -13.55 -1.22 -1.84
C CYS A 165 -12.75 -2.39 -2.40
N PHE A 166 -12.16 -3.20 -1.51
CA PHE A 166 -11.40 -4.39 -1.88
C PHE A 166 -12.01 -5.61 -1.19
N VAL A 167 -12.35 -6.60 -2.01
CA VAL A 167 -12.96 -7.87 -1.60
C VAL A 167 -12.26 -9.02 -2.31
N ASP A 168 -12.27 -10.21 -1.71
CA ASP A 168 -11.71 -11.42 -2.29
C ASP A 168 -12.80 -12.18 -3.09
N PHE A 169 -13.36 -11.53 -4.11
CA PHE A 169 -14.42 -12.10 -4.93
C PHE A 169 -13.91 -12.60 -6.28
N PRO A 170 -14.54 -13.64 -6.85
CA PRO A 170 -14.20 -14.16 -8.17
C PRO A 170 -14.76 -13.28 -9.32
N VAL A 171 -15.50 -12.23 -8.98
CA VAL A 171 -16.08 -11.26 -9.90
C VAL A 171 -15.81 -9.84 -9.41
N SER A 172 -15.91 -8.85 -10.30
CA SER A 172 -15.77 -7.44 -9.92
C SER A 172 -16.88 -7.02 -8.96
N PHE A 173 -16.50 -6.30 -7.92
CA PHE A 173 -17.41 -5.73 -6.93
C PHE A 173 -17.46 -4.22 -7.11
N ALA A 174 -18.52 -3.73 -7.74
CA ALA A 174 -18.76 -2.30 -7.94
C ALA A 174 -19.87 -1.84 -7.00
N VAL A 175 -19.55 -0.90 -6.11
CA VAL A 175 -20.50 -0.35 -5.15
C VAL A 175 -21.25 0.81 -5.80
N SER A 176 -22.58 0.76 -5.76
CA SER A 176 -23.42 1.93 -6.04
C SER A 176 -23.30 2.92 -4.89
N TRP A 177 -22.86 4.14 -5.19
CA TRP A 177 -22.55 5.16 -4.20
C TRP A 177 -23.21 6.49 -4.52
N THR A 178 -23.79 7.11 -3.50
CA THR A 178 -24.31 8.48 -3.51
C THR A 178 -23.74 9.23 -2.32
N PRO A 179 -23.75 10.58 -2.30
CA PRO A 179 -23.30 11.35 -1.14
C PRO A 179 -24.09 11.10 0.16
N GLN A 180 -25.26 10.45 0.08
CA GLN A 180 -26.08 10.03 1.22
C GLN A 180 -25.80 8.59 1.66
N SER A 181 -24.92 7.90 0.93
CA SER A 181 -24.49 6.54 1.27
C SER A 181 -23.53 6.56 2.46
N SER A 182 -23.48 5.44 3.17
CA SER A 182 -22.71 5.23 4.40
C SER A 182 -22.06 3.85 4.41
N LEU A 183 -21.27 3.53 5.43
CA LEU A 183 -20.72 2.18 5.63
C LEU A 183 -21.80 1.10 5.60
N ILE A 184 -23.00 1.39 6.11
CA ILE A 184 -24.15 0.46 6.13
C ILE A 184 -24.59 0.14 4.71
N SER A 185 -24.64 1.13 3.83
CA SER A 185 -25.05 0.93 2.43
C SER A 185 -24.06 0.06 1.65
N ILE A 186 -22.76 0.22 1.91
CA ILE A 186 -21.72 -0.64 1.32
C ILE A 186 -21.83 -2.05 1.88
N TYR A 187 -22.02 -2.18 3.19
CA TYR A 187 -22.13 -3.47 3.85
C TYR A 187 -23.36 -4.26 3.38
N GLY A 188 -24.49 -3.59 3.16
CA GLY A 188 -25.68 -4.21 2.57
C GLY A 188 -25.44 -4.75 1.16
N GLN A 189 -24.75 -3.98 0.30
CA GLN A 189 -24.35 -4.44 -1.04
C GLN A 189 -23.34 -5.59 -0.98
N PHE A 190 -22.42 -5.54 -0.03
CA PHE A 190 -21.45 -6.61 0.22
C PHE A 190 -22.15 -7.92 0.62
N LEU A 191 -23.09 -7.88 1.58
CA LEU A 191 -23.90 -9.03 1.96
C LEU A 191 -24.71 -9.60 0.79
N ALA A 192 -25.34 -8.74 -0.02
CA ALA A 192 -26.09 -9.18 -1.19
C ALA A 192 -25.20 -9.90 -2.22
N ALA A 193 -23.96 -9.43 -2.41
CA ALA A 193 -22.99 -10.08 -3.27
C ALA A 193 -22.47 -11.42 -2.68
N LEU A 194 -22.35 -11.53 -1.35
CA LEU A 194 -22.03 -12.81 -0.71
C LEU A 194 -23.12 -13.85 -0.97
N GLU A 195 -24.37 -13.47 -0.82
CA GLU A 195 -25.50 -14.37 -1.06
C GLU A 195 -25.59 -14.80 -2.54
N SER A 196 -25.29 -13.92 -3.49
CA SER A 196 -25.31 -14.28 -4.92
C SER A 196 -24.16 -15.22 -5.32
N LEU A 197 -23.02 -15.17 -4.62
CA LEU A 197 -21.85 -16.01 -4.88
C LEU A 197 -21.82 -17.29 -4.04
N LYS A 198 -22.80 -17.49 -3.14
CA LYS A 198 -22.87 -18.65 -2.26
C LYS A 198 -22.73 -19.98 -3.00
N ALA A 199 -23.49 -20.16 -4.09
CA ALA A 199 -23.48 -21.39 -4.86
C ALA A 199 -22.09 -21.69 -5.47
N PHE A 200 -21.36 -20.65 -5.88
CA PHE A 200 -20.00 -20.81 -6.40
C PHE A 200 -19.06 -21.31 -5.31
N TRP A 201 -19.05 -20.67 -4.16
CA TRP A 201 -18.19 -21.12 -3.07
C TRP A 201 -18.59 -22.49 -2.53
N ASP A 202 -19.88 -22.85 -2.53
CA ASP A 202 -20.32 -24.18 -2.12
C ASP A 202 -19.71 -25.26 -3.03
N VAL A 203 -19.65 -25.04 -4.35
CA VAL A 203 -18.99 -25.94 -5.32
C VAL A 203 -17.48 -25.98 -5.09
N MET A 204 -16.84 -24.83 -4.91
CA MET A 204 -15.39 -24.77 -4.71
C MET A 204 -14.96 -25.42 -3.39
N ASP A 205 -15.73 -25.22 -2.31
CA ASP A 205 -15.48 -25.87 -1.02
C ASP A 205 -15.61 -27.39 -1.13
N GLU A 206 -16.61 -27.89 -1.87
CA GLU A 206 -16.76 -29.33 -2.10
C GLU A 206 -15.56 -29.91 -2.86
N ILE A 207 -15.06 -29.21 -3.89
CA ILE A 207 -13.86 -29.62 -4.63
C ILE A 207 -12.65 -29.64 -3.70
N ASP A 208 -12.45 -28.56 -2.93
CA ASP A 208 -11.30 -28.39 -2.05
C ASP A 208 -11.30 -29.41 -0.90
N GLU A 209 -12.47 -29.83 -0.42
CA GLU A 209 -12.61 -30.82 0.66
C GLU A 209 -12.49 -32.27 0.15
N LYS A 210 -13.04 -32.58 -1.03
CA LYS A 210 -13.20 -33.97 -1.49
C LYS A 210 -12.15 -34.41 -2.51
N THR A 211 -11.31 -33.51 -3.00
CA THR A 211 -10.34 -33.82 -4.06
C THR A 211 -8.92 -33.45 -3.66
N TRP A 212 -7.94 -34.03 -4.35
CA TRP A 212 -6.55 -33.63 -4.19
C TRP A 212 -6.24 -32.46 -5.14
N VAL A 213 -6.45 -31.24 -4.64
CA VAL A 213 -6.07 -30.01 -5.33
C VAL A 213 -4.55 -29.82 -5.29
N LEU A 214 -3.97 -29.70 -6.47
CA LEU A 214 -2.54 -29.41 -6.69
C LEU A 214 -2.30 -27.90 -6.77
N GLU A 215 -3.16 -27.16 -7.48
CA GLU A 215 -3.01 -25.72 -7.67
C GLU A 215 -4.39 -25.02 -7.68
N PRO A 216 -4.51 -23.86 -7.02
CA PRO A 216 -3.55 -23.29 -6.06
C PRO A 216 -3.49 -24.12 -4.76
N GLU A 217 -2.32 -24.19 -4.12
CA GLU A 217 -2.13 -24.94 -2.86
C GLU A 217 -3.01 -24.38 -1.71
N LYS A 218 -3.21 -23.06 -1.70
CA LYS A 218 -4.05 -22.34 -0.74
C LYS A 218 -5.01 -21.42 -1.50
N PRO A 219 -6.15 -21.93 -1.98
CA PRO A 219 -7.07 -21.13 -2.77
C PRO A 219 -7.64 -19.96 -1.99
N THR A 220 -7.70 -18.80 -2.65
CA THR A 220 -8.45 -17.63 -2.20
C THR A 220 -9.91 -17.75 -2.64
N ARG A 221 -10.79 -16.92 -2.08
CA ARG A 221 -12.22 -16.89 -2.45
C ARG A 221 -12.45 -16.30 -3.84
N SER A 222 -11.46 -15.61 -4.41
CA SER A 222 -11.40 -15.17 -5.80
C SER A 222 -10.94 -16.23 -6.80
N ALA A 223 -10.33 -17.33 -6.36
CA ALA A 223 -9.75 -18.32 -7.27
C ALA A 223 -10.83 -19.21 -7.90
N THR A 224 -11.03 -19.06 -9.22
CA THR A 224 -12.03 -19.80 -10.03
C THR A 224 -11.52 -21.12 -10.60
N ALA A 225 -10.21 -21.31 -10.65
CA ALA A 225 -9.59 -22.50 -11.22
C ALA A 225 -9.08 -23.47 -10.15
N ARG A 226 -9.12 -24.77 -10.46
CA ARG A 226 -8.51 -25.84 -9.66
C ARG A 226 -7.82 -26.84 -10.57
N ARG A 227 -6.57 -27.16 -10.24
CA ARG A 227 -5.87 -28.31 -10.80
C ARG A 227 -6.00 -29.48 -9.83
N ILE A 228 -6.66 -30.54 -10.25
CA ILE A 228 -7.01 -31.69 -9.42
C ILE A 228 -6.25 -32.91 -9.91
N ALA A 229 -5.62 -33.66 -9.00
CA ALA A 229 -4.98 -34.93 -9.34
C ALA A 229 -6.04 -36.01 -9.64
N LEU A 230 -5.89 -36.70 -10.76
CA LEU A 230 -6.68 -37.89 -11.11
C LEU A 230 -5.93 -39.18 -10.79
N GLY A 231 -4.60 -39.10 -10.66
CA GLY A 231 -3.69 -40.19 -10.35
C GLY A 231 -2.25 -39.70 -10.43
N ASN A 232 -1.27 -40.60 -10.31
CA ASN A 232 0.14 -40.22 -10.17
C ASN A 232 0.70 -39.40 -11.33
N ASN A 233 0.20 -39.61 -12.55
CA ASN A 233 0.71 -39.00 -13.79
C ASN A 233 -0.36 -38.26 -14.59
N ALA A 234 -1.50 -37.94 -13.98
CA ALA A 234 -2.62 -37.26 -14.65
C ALA A 234 -3.33 -36.29 -13.70
N SER A 235 -3.66 -35.12 -14.22
CA SER A 235 -4.45 -34.10 -13.53
C SER A 235 -5.45 -33.48 -14.49
N ILE A 236 -6.52 -32.91 -13.94
CA ILE A 236 -7.48 -32.08 -14.68
C ILE A 236 -7.39 -30.66 -14.15
N ASN A 237 -7.25 -29.69 -15.03
CA ASN A 237 -7.47 -28.30 -14.69
C ASN A 237 -8.91 -27.93 -15.02
N ILE A 238 -9.67 -27.42 -14.05
CA ILE A 238 -11.03 -26.94 -14.24
C ILE A 238 -11.10 -25.45 -13.96
N GLU A 239 -11.97 -24.75 -14.65
CA GLU A 239 -12.32 -23.34 -14.41
C GLU A 239 -13.83 -23.21 -14.28
N VAL A 240 -14.28 -22.81 -13.08
CA VAL A 240 -15.70 -22.72 -12.73
C VAL A 240 -16.18 -21.29 -12.93
N ASP A 241 -17.24 -21.10 -13.71
CA ASP A 241 -17.90 -19.80 -13.85
C ASP A 241 -18.61 -19.41 -12.53
N PRO A 242 -18.21 -18.31 -11.87
CA PRO A 242 -18.82 -17.87 -10.62
C PRO A 242 -20.31 -17.53 -10.72
N ARG A 243 -20.80 -17.18 -11.92
CA ARG A 243 -22.21 -16.85 -12.15
C ARG A 243 -23.05 -18.09 -12.43
N HIS A 244 -22.42 -19.15 -12.90
CA HIS A 244 -23.07 -20.40 -13.29
C HIS A 244 -22.29 -21.63 -12.81
N PRO A 245 -22.06 -21.77 -11.49
CA PRO A 245 -21.10 -22.74 -10.94
C PRO A 245 -21.49 -24.21 -11.11
N SER A 246 -22.77 -24.49 -11.39
CA SER A 246 -23.29 -25.84 -11.64
C SER A 246 -23.28 -26.22 -13.13
N MET A 247 -22.87 -25.32 -14.03
CA MET A 247 -22.71 -25.64 -15.45
C MET A 247 -21.42 -26.43 -15.65
N LEU A 248 -21.31 -27.12 -16.79
CA LEU A 248 -20.08 -27.81 -17.16
C LEU A 248 -18.92 -26.79 -17.20
N PRO A 249 -17.88 -26.94 -16.36
CA PRO A 249 -16.76 -26.00 -16.36
C PRO A 249 -15.92 -26.16 -17.62
N GLU A 250 -15.11 -25.15 -17.93
CA GLU A 250 -14.01 -25.35 -18.86
C GLU A 250 -12.99 -26.28 -18.21
N TYR A 251 -12.46 -27.24 -18.96
CA TYR A 251 -11.48 -28.18 -18.43
C TYR A 251 -10.43 -28.62 -19.43
N CYS A 252 -9.26 -28.99 -18.91
CA CYS A 252 -8.13 -29.50 -19.69
C CYS A 252 -7.43 -30.62 -18.91
N PHE A 253 -7.28 -31.79 -19.55
CA PHE A 253 -6.48 -32.88 -18.98
C PHE A 253 -4.99 -32.64 -19.23
N LEU A 254 -4.18 -32.93 -18.23
CA LEU A 254 -2.73 -32.81 -18.26
C LEU A 254 -2.13 -34.14 -17.78
N GLY A 255 -1.34 -34.78 -18.64
CA GLY A 255 -0.70 -36.06 -18.36
C GLY A 255 0.06 -36.57 -19.57
N ALA A 256 0.64 -37.76 -19.47
CA ALA A 256 1.33 -38.37 -20.61
C ALA A 256 0.33 -38.95 -21.64
N ASP A 257 0.63 -38.83 -22.94
CA ASP A 257 -0.28 -39.13 -24.06
C ASP A 257 -0.88 -40.54 -24.05
N HIS A 258 -0.18 -41.51 -23.46
CA HIS A 258 -0.63 -42.89 -23.36
C HIS A 258 -1.83 -43.09 -22.40
N GLY A 259 -2.11 -42.11 -21.52
CA GLY A 259 -3.27 -42.13 -20.61
C GLY A 259 -4.46 -41.25 -21.02
N MET A 260 -4.28 -40.31 -21.97
CA MET A 260 -5.34 -39.35 -22.35
C MET A 260 -6.24 -39.81 -23.51
N ARG A 261 -5.95 -40.97 -24.12
CA ARG A 261 -6.69 -41.49 -25.30
C ARG A 261 -7.67 -42.64 -25.02
N SER A 262 -7.87 -43.07 -23.77
CA SER A 262 -8.82 -44.15 -23.48
C SER A 262 -10.22 -43.62 -23.16
N HIS A 263 -11.14 -43.89 -24.08
CA HIS A 263 -12.61 -43.87 -23.98
C HIS A 263 -13.33 -42.56 -24.30
N ILE A 264 -13.59 -42.39 -25.61
CA ILE A 264 -14.95 -42.07 -26.08
C ILE A 264 -15.66 -43.41 -26.28
#